data_AF-A0A087G1X2-F1
#
_entry.id   AF-A0A087G1X2-F1
#
_cell.length_a   1.000
_cell.length_b   1.000
_cell.length_c   1.000
_cell.angle_alpha   90.00
_cell.angle_beta   90.00
_cell.angle_gamma   90.00
#
_symmetry.space_group_name_H-M   'P 1'
#
loop_
_entity.id
_entity.type
_entity.pdbx_description
1 polymer ?
#
loop_
_entity_poly.entity_id
_entity_poly.type
_entity_poly.pdbx_seq_one_letter_code
_entity_poly.pdbx_strand_id
1 'polypeptide(L)'
;MRYTLLSGGKRVRPMLCLAACELVGGQDSTAMPAACAVEMIHASSLIQDDLPCMDDDSTRRGKPTSHIVFGEDIAVLTGDALIALAVKMLATSTLLGVPPDRVLRAVLKMAKAVGTEGLVACQAADLDGEGMSWEEDKAGLEHLEFIHIHKTAALLEAAAVIEAIIGGGSQEEIESLRRYARCIGL
;
A
#
# COMPACT_ATOMS: atom_id res chain seq x y z
N MET A 1 11.48 12.41 -1.01
CA MET A 1 10.09 12.18 -1.50
C MET A 1 9.96 12.02 -3.02
N ARG A 2 10.08 13.08 -3.83
CA ARG A 2 9.79 13.03 -5.29
C ARG A 2 10.64 12.01 -6.05
N TYR A 3 11.92 11.87 -5.67
CA TYR A 3 12.87 10.96 -6.31
C TYR A 3 12.31 9.53 -6.43
N THR A 4 11.91 8.92 -5.31
CA THR A 4 11.36 7.57 -5.30
C THR A 4 9.93 7.52 -5.84
N LEU A 5 9.05 8.42 -5.40
CA LEU A 5 7.63 8.40 -5.79
C LEU A 5 7.44 8.54 -7.31
N LEU A 6 8.24 9.39 -7.96
CA LEU A 6 8.16 9.68 -9.39
C LEU A 6 9.18 8.91 -10.23
N SER A 7 9.89 7.93 -9.65
CA SER A 7 10.92 7.12 -10.34
C SER A 7 10.38 6.20 -11.45
N GLY A 8 9.07 6.19 -11.68
CA GLY A 8 8.37 5.30 -12.62
C GLY A 8 7.72 4.11 -11.91
N GLY A 9 7.60 2.98 -12.60
CA GLY A 9 6.93 1.77 -12.10
C GLY A 9 5.62 1.48 -12.82
N LYS A 10 5.08 0.28 -12.56
CA LYS A 10 3.90 -0.23 -13.26
C LYS A 10 2.58 0.45 -12.87
N ARG A 11 2.55 1.11 -11.71
CA ARG A 11 1.36 1.78 -11.12
C ARG A 11 0.13 0.85 -10.99
N VAL A 12 0.36 -0.43 -10.69
CA VAL A 12 -0.71 -1.44 -10.55
C VAL A 12 -1.74 -1.04 -9.51
N ARG A 13 -1.30 -0.54 -8.35
CA ARG A 13 -2.19 -0.13 -7.26
C ARG A 13 -3.08 1.05 -7.65
N PRO A 14 -2.55 2.16 -8.21
CA PRO A 14 -3.37 3.22 -8.80
C PRO A 14 -4.34 2.73 -9.88
N MET A 15 -3.89 1.86 -10.79
CA MET A 15 -4.79 1.34 -11.83
C MET A 15 -5.95 0.53 -11.24
N LEU A 16 -5.67 -0.30 -10.23
CA LEU A 16 -6.70 -1.04 -9.50
C LEU A 16 -7.66 -0.11 -8.75
N CYS A 17 -7.13 0.96 -8.16
CA CYS A 17 -7.92 2.00 -7.51
C CYS A 17 -8.96 2.62 -8.47
N LEU A 18 -8.48 3.13 -9.62
CA LEU A 18 -9.35 3.77 -10.61
C LEU A 18 -10.41 2.79 -11.13
N ALA A 19 -9.99 1.58 -11.54
CA ALA A 19 -10.90 0.57 -12.05
C ALA A 19 -11.97 0.15 -11.02
N ALA A 20 -11.61 0.04 -9.73
CA ALA A 20 -12.56 -0.28 -8.67
C ALA A 20 -13.59 0.83 -8.44
N CYS A 21 -13.17 2.10 -8.54
CA CYS A 21 -14.08 3.25 -8.43
C CYS A 21 -15.04 3.31 -9.61
N GLU A 22 -14.54 3.17 -10.84
CA GLU A 22 -15.34 3.15 -12.06
C GLU A 22 -16.37 2.00 -12.04
N LEU A 23 -15.96 0.81 -11.59
CA LEU A 23 -16.83 -0.37 -11.54
C LEU A 23 -18.08 -0.15 -10.68
N VAL A 24 -17.96 0.60 -9.59
CA VAL A 24 -19.08 0.90 -8.68
C VAL A 24 -19.82 2.19 -9.04
N GLY A 25 -19.55 2.78 -10.21
CA GLY A 25 -20.20 3.98 -10.71
C GLY A 25 -19.62 5.30 -10.19
N GLY A 26 -18.43 5.27 -9.60
CA GLY A 26 -17.69 6.47 -9.18
C GLY A 26 -17.04 7.21 -10.35
N GLN A 27 -16.34 8.31 -10.03
CA GLN A 27 -15.64 9.13 -11.03
C GLN A 27 -14.13 9.16 -10.77
N ASP A 28 -13.34 9.15 -11.84
CA ASP A 28 -11.88 9.28 -11.79
C ASP A 28 -11.40 10.47 -10.96
N SER A 29 -12.09 11.60 -11.05
CA SER A 29 -11.78 12.82 -10.31
C SER A 29 -11.83 12.60 -8.79
N THR A 30 -12.75 11.76 -8.31
CA THR A 30 -12.89 11.41 -6.89
C THR A 30 -11.93 10.30 -6.45
N ALA A 31 -11.50 9.45 -7.38
CA ALA A 31 -10.57 8.35 -7.13
C ALA A 31 -9.10 8.78 -7.13
N MET A 32 -8.73 9.71 -8.01
CA MET A 32 -7.32 10.10 -8.20
C MET A 32 -6.56 10.43 -6.90
N PRO A 33 -7.13 11.16 -5.92
CA PRO A 33 -6.41 11.43 -4.67
C PRO A 33 -6.11 10.16 -3.86
N ALA A 34 -7.04 9.21 -3.83
CA ALA A 34 -6.90 7.96 -3.10
C ALA A 34 -5.94 7.00 -3.82
N ALA A 35 -6.03 6.90 -5.15
CA ALA A 35 -5.02 6.22 -5.97
C ALA A 35 -3.60 6.76 -5.72
N CYS A 36 -3.44 8.09 -5.63
CA CYS A 36 -2.16 8.71 -5.29
C CYS A 36 -1.72 8.39 -3.86
N ALA A 37 -2.64 8.43 -2.90
CA ALA A 37 -2.36 8.10 -1.50
C ALA A 37 -1.83 6.68 -1.34
N VAL A 38 -2.44 5.70 -2.01
CA VAL A 38 -1.99 4.31 -2.00
C VAL A 38 -0.59 4.16 -2.61
N GLU A 39 -0.28 4.87 -3.69
CA GLU A 39 1.06 4.84 -4.28
C GLU A 39 2.11 5.56 -3.41
N MET A 40 1.70 6.57 -2.62
CA MET A 40 2.57 7.19 -1.61
C MET A 40 2.91 6.22 -0.48
N ILE A 41 1.95 5.44 -0.01
CA ILE A 41 2.18 4.35 0.95
C ILE A 41 3.10 3.29 0.36
N HIS A 42 2.87 2.89 -0.89
CA HIS A 42 3.75 1.94 -1.55
C HIS A 42 5.18 2.48 -1.68
N ALA A 43 5.33 3.76 -2.05
CA ALA A 43 6.64 4.39 -2.14
C ALA A 43 7.31 4.52 -0.77
N SER A 44 6.56 4.80 0.30
CA SER A 44 7.13 4.88 1.65
C SER A 44 7.64 3.53 2.13
N SER A 45 6.90 2.44 1.87
CA SER A 45 7.33 1.09 2.26
C SER A 45 8.65 0.74 1.56
N LEU A 46 8.75 0.96 0.25
CA LEU A 46 9.98 0.68 -0.50
C LEU A 46 11.19 1.47 0.01
N ILE A 47 11.00 2.72 0.44
CA ILE A 47 12.09 3.55 0.96
C ILE A 47 12.60 3.03 2.29
N GLN A 48 11.70 2.54 3.14
CA GLN A 48 12.04 1.98 4.44
C GLN A 48 12.66 0.58 4.28
N ASP A 49 12.09 -0.27 3.42
CA ASP A 49 12.63 -1.59 3.07
C ASP A 49 14.07 -1.47 2.52
N ASP A 50 14.38 -0.42 1.75
CA ASP A 50 15.72 -0.19 1.21
C ASP A 50 16.79 0.14 2.27
N LEU A 51 16.45 0.41 3.53
CA LEU A 51 17.43 0.86 4.54
C LEU A 51 18.40 -0.25 4.96
N PRO A 52 19.62 0.09 5.44
CA PRO A 52 20.60 -0.91 5.90
C PRO A 52 20.14 -1.80 7.05
N CYS A 53 19.16 -1.36 7.84
CA CYS A 53 18.55 -2.15 8.92
C CYS A 53 17.37 -3.02 8.46
N MET A 54 17.09 -3.04 7.16
CA MET A 54 16.04 -3.82 6.49
C MET A 54 16.72 -4.63 5.37
N ASP A 55 16.38 -4.41 4.09
CA ASP A 55 16.89 -5.21 2.97
C ASP A 55 18.32 -4.79 2.54
N ASP A 56 18.85 -3.65 3.02
CA ASP A 56 20.16 -3.07 2.64
C ASP A 56 20.37 -2.93 1.11
N ASP A 57 19.29 -2.62 0.39
CA ASP A 57 19.30 -2.48 -1.07
C ASP A 57 20.02 -1.19 -1.49
N SER A 58 21.13 -1.32 -2.22
CA SER A 58 21.84 -0.16 -2.79
C SER A 58 21.21 0.38 -4.09
N THR A 59 20.41 -0.44 -4.78
CA THR A 59 19.73 -0.04 -6.02
C THR A 59 18.30 -0.56 -6.13
N ARG A 60 17.42 0.24 -6.73
CA ARG A 60 16.04 -0.13 -7.05
C ARG A 60 15.70 0.30 -8.46
N ARG A 61 15.23 -0.64 -9.28
CA ARG A 61 14.88 -0.42 -10.70
C ARG A 61 16.02 0.22 -11.51
N GLY A 62 17.25 -0.22 -11.25
CA GLY A 62 18.45 0.29 -11.93
C GLY A 62 18.89 1.70 -11.53
N LYS A 63 18.34 2.25 -10.43
CA LYS A 63 18.75 3.55 -9.86
C LYS A 63 19.21 3.37 -8.41
N PRO A 64 20.11 4.21 -7.89
CA PRO A 64 20.46 4.19 -6.47
C PRO A 64 19.23 4.41 -5.58
N THR A 65 19.16 3.70 -4.46
CA THR A 65 18.05 3.83 -3.49
C THR A 65 18.07 5.17 -2.77
N SER A 66 16.97 5.51 -2.08
CA SER A 66 16.82 6.83 -1.47
C SER A 66 17.93 7.14 -0.45
N HIS A 67 18.33 6.16 0.36
CA HIS A 67 19.34 6.35 1.39
C HIS A 67 20.75 6.50 0.78
N ILE A 68 21.04 5.83 -0.34
CA ILE A 68 22.31 6.00 -1.07
C ILE A 68 22.43 7.42 -1.66
N VAL A 69 21.34 8.01 -2.14
CA VAL A 69 21.38 9.35 -2.74
C VAL A 69 21.34 10.46 -1.69
N PHE A 70 20.54 10.31 -0.64
CA PHE A 70 20.20 11.41 0.26
C PHE A 70 20.60 11.19 1.73
N GLY A 71 21.12 10.02 2.09
CA GLY A 71 21.35 9.63 3.48
C GLY A 71 20.16 8.88 4.10
N GLU A 72 20.46 8.05 5.09
CA GLU A 72 19.48 7.26 5.84
C GLU A 72 18.47 8.14 6.58
N ASP A 73 18.95 9.22 7.21
CA ASP A 73 18.14 10.20 7.93
C ASP A 73 17.04 10.81 7.05
N ILE A 74 17.41 11.24 5.84
CA ILE A 74 16.47 11.80 4.87
C ILE A 74 15.55 10.72 4.27
N ALA A 75 16.03 9.49 4.13
CA ALA A 75 15.20 8.37 3.68
C ALA A 75 14.09 8.04 4.69
N VAL A 76 14.43 7.94 5.98
CA VAL A 76 13.47 7.73 7.08
C VAL A 76 12.41 8.83 7.08
N LEU A 77 12.84 10.10 7.14
CA LEU A 77 11.92 11.25 7.14
C LEU A 77 11.05 11.32 5.88
N THR A 78 11.59 10.87 4.75
CA THR A 78 10.82 10.78 3.50
C THR A 78 9.71 9.73 3.59
N GLY A 79 9.98 8.57 4.16
CA GLY A 79 8.98 7.52 4.39
C GLY A 79 7.83 8.04 5.24
N ASP A 80 8.17 8.63 6.40
CA ASP A 80 7.19 9.18 7.34
C ASP A 80 6.33 10.28 6.71
N ALA A 81 6.97 11.21 5.98
CA ALA A 81 6.27 12.30 5.30
C ALA A 81 5.31 11.80 4.22
N LEU A 82 5.64 10.71 3.51
CA LEU A 82 4.77 10.12 2.50
C LEU A 82 3.53 9.47 3.13
N ILE A 83 3.67 8.80 4.28
CA ILE A 83 2.53 8.25 5.02
C ILE A 83 1.59 9.37 5.47
N ALA A 84 2.13 10.44 6.06
CA ALA A 84 1.33 11.60 6.46
C ALA A 84 0.64 12.28 5.27
N LEU A 85 1.34 12.38 4.13
CA LEU A 85 0.78 12.96 2.91
C LEU A 85 -0.33 12.09 2.32
N ALA A 86 -0.19 10.76 2.35
CA ALA A 86 -1.23 9.83 1.91
C ALA A 86 -2.54 10.01 2.70
N VAL A 87 -2.45 10.07 4.03
CA VAL A 87 -3.61 10.33 4.90
C VAL A 87 -4.25 11.67 4.59
N LYS A 88 -3.43 12.73 4.43
CA LYS A 88 -3.93 14.06 4.05
C LYS A 88 -4.66 14.02 2.71
N MET A 89 -4.09 13.39 1.68
CA MET A 89 -4.69 13.30 0.35
C MET A 89 -6.05 12.62 0.39
N LEU A 90 -6.16 11.50 1.11
CA LEU A 90 -7.40 10.76 1.25
C LEU A 90 -8.46 11.57 2.02
N ALA A 91 -8.07 12.24 3.11
CA ALA A 91 -8.98 13.08 3.89
C ALA A 91 -9.53 14.28 3.09
N THR A 92 -8.72 14.84 2.19
CA THR A 92 -9.13 15.95 1.32
C THR A 92 -10.11 15.56 0.22
N SER A 93 -10.39 14.27 -0.01
CA SER A 93 -11.42 13.83 -0.97
C SER A 93 -12.83 14.32 -0.61
N THR A 94 -13.09 14.68 0.65
CA THR A 94 -14.34 15.38 1.06
C THR A 94 -14.58 16.66 0.26
N LEU A 95 -13.52 17.37 -0.14
CA LEU A 95 -13.59 18.59 -0.94
C LEU A 95 -14.04 18.33 -2.38
N LEU A 96 -14.10 17.06 -2.80
CA LEU A 96 -14.49 16.62 -4.14
C LEU A 96 -15.91 16.02 -4.16
N GLY A 97 -16.71 16.29 -3.12
CA GLY A 97 -18.10 15.83 -3.04
C GLY A 97 -18.28 14.40 -2.52
N VAL A 98 -17.22 13.77 -2.00
CA VAL A 98 -17.32 12.47 -1.33
C VAL A 98 -17.87 12.67 0.09
N PRO A 99 -18.96 11.97 0.49
CA PRO A 99 -19.48 12.01 1.85
C PRO A 99 -18.42 11.76 2.93
N PRO A 100 -18.38 12.54 4.02
CA PRO A 100 -17.37 12.39 5.08
C PRO A 100 -17.30 11.00 5.72
N ASP A 101 -18.42 10.29 5.82
CA ASP A 101 -18.47 8.93 6.36
C ASP A 101 -17.69 7.93 5.49
N ARG A 102 -17.77 8.08 4.15
CA ARG A 102 -17.01 7.25 3.21
C ARG A 102 -15.52 7.56 3.30
N VAL A 103 -15.15 8.84 3.38
CA VAL A 103 -13.75 9.24 3.55
C VAL A 103 -13.18 8.71 4.86
N LEU A 104 -13.91 8.80 5.97
CA LEU A 104 -13.46 8.23 7.25
C LEU A 104 -13.28 6.71 7.16
N ARG A 105 -14.23 5.99 6.55
CA ARG A 105 -14.10 4.54 6.32
C ARG A 105 -12.88 4.20 5.47
N ALA A 106 -12.61 4.97 4.42
CA ALA A 106 -11.43 4.80 3.58
C ALA A 106 -10.12 5.05 4.36
N VAL A 107 -10.06 6.12 5.16
CA VAL A 107 -8.90 6.42 6.02
C VAL A 107 -8.63 5.30 7.01
N LEU A 108 -9.67 4.80 7.69
CA LEU A 108 -9.55 3.68 8.62
C LEU A 108 -9.08 2.41 7.90
N LYS A 109 -9.58 2.14 6.69
CA LYS A 109 -9.12 1.00 5.88
C LYS A 109 -7.64 1.13 5.50
N MET A 110 -7.20 2.31 5.10
CA MET A 110 -5.79 2.58 4.79
C MET A 110 -4.92 2.42 6.03
N ALA A 111 -5.31 3.00 7.17
CA ALA A 111 -4.57 2.90 8.43
C ALA A 111 -4.40 1.44 8.87
N LYS A 112 -5.46 0.63 8.77
CA LYS A 112 -5.41 -0.81 9.05
C LYS A 112 -4.44 -1.55 8.12
N ALA A 113 -4.48 -1.25 6.83
CA ALA A 113 -3.62 -1.90 5.83
C ALA A 113 -2.13 -1.54 5.98
N VAL A 114 -1.83 -0.36 6.50
CA VAL A 114 -0.44 0.09 6.72
C VAL A 114 0.08 -0.36 8.08
N GLY A 115 -0.75 -0.34 9.12
CA GLY A 115 -0.33 -0.55 10.50
C GLY A 115 -0.12 -2.02 10.90
N THR A 116 -0.39 -2.29 12.17
CA THR A 116 -0.11 -3.57 12.87
C THR A 116 -0.98 -4.75 12.44
N GLU A 117 -1.87 -4.55 11.47
CA GLU A 117 -2.70 -5.62 10.88
C GLU A 117 -2.41 -5.79 9.37
N GLY A 118 -1.37 -5.15 8.85
CA GLY A 118 -1.03 -5.15 7.43
C GLY A 118 0.46 -5.05 7.20
N LEU A 119 0.89 -4.07 6.41
CA LEU A 119 2.27 -3.95 5.90
C LEU A 119 3.33 -3.99 7.01
N VAL A 120 3.16 -3.19 8.08
CA VAL A 120 4.16 -3.14 9.16
C VAL A 120 4.25 -4.47 9.91
N ALA A 121 3.12 -5.12 10.18
CA ALA A 121 3.12 -6.44 10.82
C ALA A 121 3.78 -7.50 9.92
N CYS A 122 3.55 -7.43 8.61
CA CYS A 122 4.23 -8.30 7.67
C CYS A 122 5.74 -8.08 7.68
N GLN A 123 6.18 -6.83 7.63
CA GLN A 123 7.59 -6.51 7.58
C GLN A 123 8.31 -6.96 8.85
N ALA A 124 7.69 -6.80 10.02
CA ALA A 124 8.23 -7.33 11.27
C ALA A 124 8.36 -8.87 11.24
N ALA A 125 7.33 -9.56 10.75
CA ALA A 125 7.36 -11.02 10.63
C ALA A 125 8.38 -11.54 9.60
N ASP A 126 8.61 -10.78 8.52
CA ASP A 126 9.60 -11.08 7.48
C ASP A 126 11.01 -11.02 8.07
N LEU A 127 11.33 -9.95 8.80
CA LEU A 127 12.61 -9.77 9.50
C LEU A 127 12.84 -10.84 10.58
N ASP A 128 11.81 -11.17 11.37
CA ASP A 128 11.90 -12.22 12.39
C ASP A 128 12.10 -13.62 11.75
N GLY A 129 11.65 -13.80 10.51
CA GLY A 129 11.80 -15.03 9.73
C GLY A 129 13.16 -15.16 9.03
N GLU A 130 13.94 -14.09 8.91
CA GLU A 130 15.24 -14.12 8.25
C GLU A 130 16.23 -15.06 8.97
N GLY A 131 16.87 -15.95 8.21
CA GLY A 131 17.80 -16.94 8.75
C GLY A 131 17.14 -18.17 9.37
N MET A 132 15.81 -18.27 9.38
CA MET A 132 15.11 -19.49 9.76
C MET A 132 15.18 -20.54 8.64
N SER A 133 15.61 -21.76 9.00
CA SER A 133 15.55 -22.94 8.14
C SER A 133 14.16 -23.55 8.23
N TRP A 134 13.28 -23.15 7.32
CA TRP A 134 12.01 -23.85 7.11
C TRP A 134 12.32 -25.10 6.29
N GLU A 135 12.41 -26.28 6.92
CA GLU A 135 12.31 -27.54 6.17
C GLU A 135 10.98 -27.54 5.37
N GLU A 136 10.84 -28.37 4.32
CA GLU A 136 9.62 -28.48 3.48
C GLU A 136 8.40 -29.04 4.27
N ASP A 137 8.02 -28.32 5.33
CA ASP A 137 6.97 -28.54 6.30
C ASP A 137 5.84 -27.55 6.00
N LYS A 138 4.61 -27.95 6.30
CA LYS A 138 3.40 -27.13 6.32
C LYS A 138 3.60 -25.75 6.97
N ALA A 139 4.44 -25.65 8.02
CA ALA A 139 4.77 -24.40 8.69
C ALA A 139 5.48 -23.39 7.77
N GLY A 140 6.37 -23.86 6.88
CA GLY A 140 7.05 -23.00 5.90
C GLY A 140 6.10 -22.47 4.83
N LEU A 141 5.16 -23.30 4.37
CA LEU A 141 4.10 -22.88 3.44
C LEU A 141 3.16 -21.85 4.07
N GLU A 142 2.74 -22.07 5.32
CA GLU A 142 1.88 -21.13 6.06
C GLU A 142 2.59 -19.79 6.30
N HIS A 143 3.90 -19.79 6.59
CA HIS A 143 4.70 -18.58 6.75
C HIS A 143 4.87 -17.83 5.41
N LEU A 144 5.17 -18.54 4.33
CA LEU A 144 5.29 -17.95 2.99
C LEU A 144 3.95 -17.35 2.50
N GLU A 145 2.84 -18.07 2.72
CA GLU A 145 1.50 -17.56 2.41
C GLU A 145 1.18 -16.32 3.25
N PHE A 146 1.52 -16.31 4.55
CA PHE A 146 1.37 -15.14 5.40
C PHE A 146 2.13 -13.93 4.85
N ILE A 147 3.40 -14.10 4.46
CA ILE A 147 4.20 -13.01 3.88
C ILE A 147 3.57 -12.50 2.57
N HIS A 148 3.19 -13.38 1.64
CA HIS A 148 2.57 -12.95 0.38
C HIS A 148 1.25 -12.20 0.59
N ILE A 149 0.39 -12.70 1.47
CA ILE A 149 -0.88 -12.06 1.81
C ILE A 149 -0.64 -10.66 2.40
N HIS A 150 0.29 -10.51 3.33
CA HIS A 150 0.41 -9.27 4.09
C HIS A 150 1.38 -8.25 3.47
N LYS A 151 2.42 -8.67 2.74
CA LYS A 151 3.36 -7.76 2.05
C LYS A 151 2.78 -7.23 0.75
N THR A 152 2.08 -8.08 0.00
CA THR A 152 1.60 -7.76 -1.36
C THR A 152 0.09 -7.60 -1.42
N ALA A 153 -0.66 -8.62 -1.00
CA ALA A 153 -2.12 -8.63 -1.18
C ALA A 153 -2.83 -7.57 -0.31
N ALA A 154 -2.34 -7.28 0.90
CA ALA A 154 -2.96 -6.33 1.81
C ALA A 154 -3.10 -4.92 1.21
N LEU A 155 -2.05 -4.40 0.55
CA LEU A 155 -2.09 -3.07 -0.04
C LEU A 155 -2.89 -3.05 -1.36
N LEU A 156 -2.94 -4.15 -2.11
CA LEU A 156 -3.82 -4.30 -3.29
C LEU A 156 -5.30 -4.37 -2.86
N GLU A 157 -5.60 -5.11 -1.80
CA GLU A 157 -6.94 -5.15 -1.20
C GLU A 157 -7.35 -3.77 -0.71
N ALA A 158 -6.46 -3.06 -0.01
CA ALA A 158 -6.72 -1.71 0.43
C ALA A 158 -6.99 -0.78 -0.76
N ALA A 159 -6.20 -0.86 -1.83
CA ALA A 159 -6.37 -0.08 -3.05
C ALA A 159 -7.79 -0.24 -3.64
N ALA A 160 -8.24 -1.47 -3.83
CA ALA A 160 -9.57 -1.75 -4.39
C ALA A 160 -10.71 -1.34 -3.43
N VAL A 161 -10.59 -1.68 -2.13
CA VAL A 161 -11.65 -1.43 -1.15
C VAL A 161 -11.83 0.05 -0.84
N ILE A 162 -10.73 0.81 -0.72
CA ILE A 162 -10.78 2.26 -0.48
C ILE A 162 -11.59 2.95 -1.58
N GLU A 163 -11.39 2.54 -2.82
CA GLU A 163 -12.01 3.19 -3.97
C GLU A 163 -13.44 2.72 -4.22
N ALA A 164 -13.74 1.46 -3.95
CA ALA A 164 -15.11 0.99 -3.88
C ALA A 164 -15.93 1.79 -2.85
N ILE A 165 -15.33 2.10 -1.69
CA ILE A 165 -15.98 2.94 -0.66
C ILE A 165 -16.17 4.38 -1.16
N ILE A 166 -15.13 4.98 -1.77
CA ILE A 166 -15.19 6.36 -2.28
C ILE A 166 -16.22 6.48 -3.40
N GLY A 167 -16.17 5.59 -4.38
CA GLY A 167 -17.09 5.52 -5.52
C GLY A 167 -18.54 5.23 -5.12
N GLY A 168 -18.77 4.75 -3.90
CA GLY A 168 -20.10 4.56 -3.35
C GLY A 168 -20.70 3.18 -3.59
N GLY A 169 -19.83 2.18 -3.79
CA GLY A 169 -20.24 0.79 -3.90
C GLY A 169 -21.01 0.31 -2.69
N SER A 170 -21.94 -0.60 -2.95
CA SER A 170 -22.64 -1.40 -1.96
C SER A 170 -21.67 -2.29 -1.18
N GLN A 171 -22.12 -2.84 -0.05
CA GLN A 171 -21.28 -3.78 0.69
C GLN A 171 -20.96 -5.06 -0.09
N GLU A 172 -21.86 -5.51 -0.96
CA GLU A 172 -21.65 -6.70 -1.78
C GLU A 172 -20.55 -6.46 -2.83
N GLU A 173 -20.54 -5.29 -3.46
CA GLU A 173 -19.48 -4.89 -4.41
C GLU A 173 -18.13 -4.72 -3.70
N ILE A 174 -18.13 -4.10 -2.51
CA ILE A 174 -16.92 -3.94 -1.68
C ILE A 174 -16.32 -5.31 -1.29
N GLU A 175 -17.15 -6.28 -0.89
CA GLU A 175 -16.68 -7.63 -0.54
C GLU A 175 -16.19 -8.40 -1.77
N SER A 176 -16.88 -8.25 -2.90
CA SER A 176 -16.47 -8.87 -4.15
C SER A 176 -15.10 -8.37 -4.62
N LEU A 177 -14.89 -7.04 -4.56
CA LEU A 177 -13.61 -6.40 -4.87
C LEU A 177 -12.51 -6.77 -3.87
N ARG A 178 -12.84 -6.88 -2.57
CA ARG A 178 -11.91 -7.38 -1.55
C ARG A 178 -11.40 -8.77 -1.91
N ARG A 179 -12.31 -9.70 -2.23
CA ARG A 179 -11.95 -11.07 -2.60
C ARG A 179 -11.11 -11.10 -3.87
N TYR A 180 -11.52 -10.35 -4.89
CA TYR A 180 -10.76 -10.22 -6.14
C TYR A 180 -9.33 -9.74 -5.88
N ALA A 181 -9.17 -8.65 -5.13
CA ALA A 181 -7.88 -8.04 -4.86
C ALA A 181 -6.96 -8.94 -4.02
N ARG A 182 -7.51 -9.74 -3.10
CA ARG A 182 -6.76 -10.78 -2.38
C ARG A 182 -6.25 -11.87 -3.33
N CYS A 183 -7.12 -12.37 -4.22
CA CYS A 183 -6.77 -13.44 -5.14
C CYS A 183 -5.69 -13.05 -6.16
N ILE A 184 -5.64 -11.79 -6.60
CA ILE A 184 -4.58 -11.32 -7.52
C ILE A 184 -3.29 -10.92 -6.79
N GLY A 185 -3.33 -10.81 -5.46
CA GLY A 185 -2.19 -10.43 -4.64
C GLY A 185 -1.40 -11.62 -4.08
N LEU A 186 -2.03 -12.80 -4.05
CA LEU A 186 -1.43 -14.12 -3.83
C LEU A 186 -0.88 -14.66 -5.15
#